data_AF-A0A3B8I0J0-F1
#
_entry.id   AF-A0A3B8I0J0-F1
#
_cell.length_a   1.000
_cell.length_b   1.000
_cell.length_c   1.000
_cell.angle_alpha   90.00
_cell.angle_beta   90.00
_cell.angle_gamma   90.00
#
_symmetry.space_group_name_H-M   'P 1'
#
loop_
_entity.id
_entity.type
_entity.pdbx_description
1 polymer ?
#
loop_
_entity_poly.entity_id
_entity_poly.type
_entity_poly.pdbx_seq_one_letter_code
_entity_poly.pdbx_strand_id
1 'polypeptide(L)'
;MITKMKKGIIAASLVAVVLASGCSETVLPTDYFSSPVPEVRQTQIRIPLGDFRDYRYCEVLTEFDNDGETVNEVYATIGCNKCPEEKWSEISAETLRVELGADSVYLNGPRYWVVNKIFSGQNVQYDKVAEFGGIQMKLAAQIRGELIQNEYEEEEVIRWTTYEYHEGNRVYKLVNEFGEEYIMQSYSQMWVPDQTIEDLESLGSRLSLPQGWRFETEVLGEDFELITEGRAVVLIDDFNNTYQKIVN
;
A
#
# COMPACT_ATOMS: atom_id res chain seq x y z
N MET A 1 -13.12 21.43 16.91
CA MET A 1 -12.93 20.10 17.52
C MET A 1 -13.80 19.12 16.76
N ILE A 2 -13.23 18.45 15.76
CA ILE A 2 -13.91 17.37 15.04
C ILE A 2 -13.51 16.10 15.78
N THR A 3 -14.48 15.45 16.42
CA THR A 3 -14.28 14.22 17.14
C THR A 3 -13.98 13.11 16.13
N LYS A 4 -12.71 12.66 16.04
CA LYS A 4 -12.35 11.42 15.33
C LYS A 4 -13.14 10.28 15.98
N MET A 5 -14.21 9.80 15.35
CA MET A 5 -14.78 8.51 15.70
C MET A 5 -13.73 7.45 15.34
N LYS A 6 -13.18 6.77 16.34
CA LYS A 6 -12.37 5.56 16.14
C LYS A 6 -13.25 4.46 15.55
N LYS A 7 -13.43 4.48 14.22
CA LYS A 7 -13.73 3.27 13.46
C LYS A 7 -12.37 2.65 13.17
N GLY A 8 -12.22 1.33 13.41
CA GLY A 8 -11.01 0.61 13.02
C GLY A 8 -10.69 0.95 11.57
N ILE A 9 -9.45 1.36 11.31
CA ILE A 9 -9.01 1.67 9.96
C ILE A 9 -8.74 0.32 9.31
N ILE A 10 -9.47 -0.01 8.26
CA ILE A 10 -9.12 -1.14 7.39
C ILE A 10 -7.97 -0.62 6.53
N ALA A 11 -6.73 -0.95 6.83
CA ALA A 11 -5.64 -0.62 5.91
C ALA A 11 -4.81 -1.88 5.67
N ALA A 12 -4.99 -2.51 4.50
CA ALA A 12 -3.90 -3.31 3.96
C ALA A 12 -2.97 -2.36 3.21
N SER A 13 -1.86 -2.00 3.84
CA SER A 13 -0.71 -1.52 3.09
C SER A 13 0.08 -2.74 2.58
N LEU A 14 -0.56 -3.51 1.70
CA LEU A 14 0.01 -4.66 1.03
C LEU A 14 0.01 -4.41 -0.46
N VAL A 15 0.98 -3.61 -0.89
CA VAL A 15 1.26 -3.51 -2.32
C VAL A 15 2.16 -4.69 -2.70
N ALA A 16 1.58 -5.68 -3.37
CA ALA A 16 2.39 -6.52 -4.26
C ALA A 16 2.56 -5.74 -5.56
N VAL A 17 3.79 -5.29 -5.82
CA VAL A 17 4.09 -4.54 -7.04
C VAL A 17 4.42 -5.51 -8.16
N VAL A 18 3.60 -5.45 -9.21
CA VAL A 18 3.83 -6.12 -10.48
C VAL A 18 4.91 -5.35 -11.24
N LEU A 19 6.09 -5.95 -11.41
CA LEU A 19 7.03 -5.56 -12.45
C LEU A 19 7.08 -6.63 -13.55
N ALA A 20 7.10 -6.16 -14.79
CA ALA A 20 7.21 -6.99 -15.97
C ALA A 20 8.59 -7.68 -15.99
N SER A 21 8.59 -9.01 -15.92
CA SER A 21 9.72 -9.84 -16.31
C SER A 21 9.39 -10.55 -17.62
N GLY A 22 10.38 -10.60 -18.52
CA GLY A 22 10.23 -11.07 -19.90
C GLY A 22 9.91 -12.56 -20.00
N CYS A 23 9.26 -12.94 -21.11
CA CYS A 23 9.10 -14.26 -21.72
C CYS A 23 9.27 -15.51 -20.82
N SER A 24 8.70 -15.51 -19.62
CA SER A 24 8.49 -16.70 -18.79
C SER A 24 6.99 -16.78 -18.52
N GLU A 25 6.41 -17.97 -18.62
CA GLU A 25 5.00 -18.18 -18.30
C GLU A 25 4.73 -17.71 -16.87
N THR A 26 3.89 -16.69 -16.72
CA THR A 26 3.40 -16.20 -15.44
C THR A 26 2.49 -17.26 -14.82
N VAL A 27 2.70 -17.56 -13.55
CA VAL A 27 1.93 -18.57 -12.81
C VAL A 27 1.08 -17.86 -11.77
N LEU A 28 -0.24 -18.08 -11.80
CA LEU A 28 -1.13 -17.62 -10.74
C LEU A 28 -0.77 -18.28 -9.40
N PRO A 29 -1.01 -17.63 -8.25
CA PRO A 29 -0.84 -18.25 -6.94
C PRO A 29 -1.58 -19.60 -6.84
N THR A 30 -0.99 -20.58 -6.16
CA THR A 30 -1.60 -21.91 -5.98
C THR A 30 -2.90 -21.89 -5.18
N ASP A 31 -3.10 -20.85 -4.37
CA ASP A 31 -4.26 -20.63 -3.51
C ASP A 31 -5.13 -19.45 -4.00
N TYR A 32 -5.05 -19.14 -5.30
CA TYR A 32 -5.80 -18.07 -5.94
C TYR A 32 -7.31 -18.17 -5.67
N PHE A 33 -7.88 -17.12 -5.08
CA PHE A 33 -9.31 -16.98 -4.89
C PHE A 33 -9.97 -16.52 -6.20
N SER A 34 -11.07 -17.18 -6.58
CA SER A 34 -11.79 -16.83 -7.80
C SER A 34 -12.58 -15.53 -7.61
N SER A 35 -11.89 -14.42 -7.80
CA SER A 35 -12.40 -13.07 -7.61
C SER A 35 -13.74 -12.78 -8.32
N PRO A 36 -14.79 -12.31 -7.59
CA PRO A 36 -16.08 -11.94 -8.17
C PRO A 36 -16.08 -10.56 -8.85
N VAL A 37 -15.03 -9.75 -8.66
CA VAL A 37 -14.90 -8.43 -9.30
C VAL A 37 -14.87 -8.57 -10.82
N PRO A 38 -15.58 -7.77 -11.62
CA PRO A 38 -15.50 -7.89 -13.08
C PRO A 38 -14.10 -7.57 -13.63
N GLU A 39 -13.56 -8.46 -14.47
CA GLU A 39 -12.34 -8.19 -15.22
C GLU A 39 -12.63 -7.29 -16.43
N VAL A 40 -11.74 -6.34 -16.69
CA VAL A 40 -11.79 -5.46 -17.87
C VAL A 40 -10.47 -5.53 -18.64
N ARG A 41 -10.54 -5.24 -19.94
CA ARG A 41 -9.32 -5.05 -20.73
C ARG A 41 -8.56 -3.81 -20.24
N GLN A 42 -7.25 -3.94 -20.01
CA GLN A 42 -6.41 -2.78 -19.71
C GLN A 42 -6.35 -1.81 -20.91
N THR A 43 -6.73 -0.56 -20.67
CA THR A 43 -6.70 0.55 -21.63
C THR A 43 -5.97 1.78 -21.06
N GLN A 44 -5.98 1.95 -19.74
CA GLN A 44 -5.14 2.91 -19.03
C GLN A 44 -3.80 2.23 -18.79
N ILE A 45 -2.75 2.73 -19.44
CA ILE A 45 -1.39 2.19 -19.30
C ILE A 45 -0.48 3.34 -18.93
N ARG A 46 0.04 3.27 -17.71
CA ARG A 46 1.08 4.17 -17.23
C ARG A 46 2.13 3.37 -16.53
N ILE A 47 3.14 3.00 -17.30
CA ILE A 47 4.30 2.29 -16.80
C ILE A 47 5.17 3.33 -16.06
N PRO A 48 5.42 3.17 -14.75
CA PRO A 48 6.43 3.94 -14.07
C PRO A 48 7.80 3.52 -14.62
N LEU A 49 8.26 4.22 -15.67
CA LEU A 49 9.61 4.06 -16.20
C LEU A 49 10.54 4.92 -15.34
N GLY A 50 11.17 4.34 -14.32
CA GLY A 50 12.16 5.01 -13.48
C GLY A 50 11.77 5.06 -12.01
N ASP A 51 11.93 6.24 -11.41
CA ASP A 51 11.85 6.48 -9.97
C ASP A 51 10.40 6.52 -9.46
N PHE A 52 10.08 5.68 -8.48
CA PHE A 52 8.80 5.67 -7.76
C PHE A 52 8.69 6.78 -6.71
N ARG A 53 9.77 7.48 -6.38
CA ARG A 53 9.72 8.50 -5.34
C ARG A 53 8.74 9.60 -5.72
N ASP A 54 7.84 9.90 -4.80
CA ASP A 54 6.71 10.80 -4.97
C ASP A 54 5.68 10.35 -6.04
N TYR A 55 5.68 9.06 -6.40
CA TYR A 55 4.71 8.52 -7.35
C TYR A 55 3.36 8.30 -6.67
N ARG A 56 2.37 9.07 -7.12
CA ARG A 56 0.96 8.96 -6.70
C ARG A 56 0.31 7.65 -7.13
N TYR A 57 -0.40 7.01 -6.21
CA TYR A 57 -1.24 5.85 -6.44
C TYR A 57 -2.44 5.83 -5.47
N CYS A 58 -3.39 4.95 -5.71
CA CYS A 58 -4.41 4.57 -4.73
C CYS A 58 -4.78 3.10 -4.90
N GLU A 59 -5.49 2.58 -3.90
CA GLU A 59 -5.93 1.20 -3.87
C GLU A 59 -7.39 1.06 -3.44
N VAL A 60 -8.09 0.10 -4.03
CA VAL A 60 -9.41 -0.36 -3.58
C VAL A 60 -9.23 -1.74 -2.99
N LEU A 61 -9.59 -1.88 -1.71
CA LEU A 61 -9.55 -3.13 -0.98
C LEU A 61 -10.98 -3.65 -0.88
N THR A 62 -11.22 -4.89 -1.28
CA THR A 62 -12.55 -5.52 -1.23
C THR A 62 -12.50 -6.79 -0.41
N GLU A 63 -13.44 -6.96 0.50
CA GLU A 63 -13.57 -8.14 1.35
C GLU A 63 -14.73 -9.02 0.88
N PHE A 64 -14.51 -10.33 0.84
CA PHE A 64 -15.51 -11.34 0.49
C PHE A 64 -15.44 -12.53 1.45
N ASP A 65 -16.60 -13.10 1.78
CA ASP A 65 -16.72 -14.46 2.30
C ASP A 65 -16.46 -15.50 1.18
N ASN A 66 -15.54 -16.41 1.45
CA ASN A 66 -15.25 -17.56 0.62
C ASN A 66 -15.43 -18.83 1.45
N ASP A 67 -16.66 -19.34 1.49
CA ASP A 67 -17.06 -20.54 2.24
C ASP A 67 -16.75 -20.43 3.76
N GLY A 68 -17.02 -19.27 4.36
CA GLY A 68 -16.75 -19.00 5.77
C GLY A 68 -15.34 -18.50 6.08
N GLU A 69 -14.50 -18.28 5.07
CA GLU A 69 -13.19 -17.65 5.18
C GLU A 69 -13.19 -16.26 4.56
N THR A 70 -12.76 -15.26 5.32
CA THR A 70 -12.57 -13.90 4.81
C THR A 70 -11.40 -13.85 3.82
N VAL A 71 -11.65 -13.33 2.62
CA VAL A 71 -10.62 -13.03 1.61
C VAL A 71 -10.71 -11.58 1.20
N ASN A 72 -9.57 -10.90 1.25
CA ASN A 72 -9.40 -9.51 0.87
C ASN A 72 -8.61 -9.41 -0.44
N GLU A 73 -9.13 -8.67 -1.41
CA GLU A 73 -8.42 -8.34 -2.64
C GLU A 73 -7.91 -6.91 -2.60
N VAL A 74 -6.66 -6.71 -2.99
CA VAL A 74 -6.05 -5.37 -3.07
C VAL A 74 -5.88 -5.01 -4.55
N TYR A 75 -6.61 -4.01 -5.03
CA TYR A 75 -6.45 -3.49 -6.38
C TYR A 75 -5.68 -2.18 -6.35
N ALA A 76 -4.60 -2.05 -7.12
CA ALA A 76 -3.74 -0.86 -7.14
C ALA A 76 -3.64 -0.22 -8.53
N THR A 77 -3.51 1.11 -8.58
CA THR A 77 -3.36 1.85 -9.85
C THR A 77 -2.00 1.70 -10.56
N ILE A 78 -1.02 1.05 -9.92
CA ILE A 78 0.34 0.91 -10.45
C ILE A 78 0.33 0.17 -11.80
N GLY A 79 0.99 0.77 -12.81
CA GLY A 79 0.97 0.26 -14.19
C GLY A 79 -0.24 0.67 -15.02
N CYS A 80 -1.29 1.24 -14.40
CA CYS A 80 -2.51 1.69 -15.07
C CYS A 80 -2.58 3.22 -15.19
N ASN A 81 -2.54 3.93 -14.06
CA ASN A 81 -2.68 5.39 -14.00
C ASN A 81 -2.00 5.94 -12.72
N LYS A 82 -2.22 7.21 -12.40
CA LYS A 82 -1.69 7.91 -11.20
C LYS A 82 -2.78 8.29 -10.20
N CYS A 83 -3.84 7.48 -10.10
CA CYS A 83 -5.02 7.77 -9.28
C CYS A 83 -5.59 9.18 -9.53
N PRO A 84 -6.29 9.41 -10.66
CA PRO A 84 -6.79 10.74 -11.02
C PRO A 84 -7.76 11.27 -9.97
N GLU A 85 -7.46 12.44 -9.39
CA GLU A 85 -8.22 13.04 -8.28
C GLU A 85 -9.70 13.22 -8.59
N GLU A 86 -10.02 13.78 -9.77
CA GLU A 86 -11.41 14.01 -10.20
C GLU A 86 -12.25 12.74 -10.08
N LYS A 87 -11.76 11.62 -10.62
CA LYS A 87 -12.46 10.33 -10.55
C LYS A 87 -12.40 9.71 -9.16
N TRP A 88 -11.25 9.80 -8.47
CA TRP A 88 -11.07 9.16 -7.16
C TRP A 88 -12.01 9.75 -6.12
N SER A 89 -12.19 11.07 -6.13
CA SER A 89 -13.07 11.80 -5.24
C SER A 89 -14.56 11.46 -5.41
N GLU A 90 -14.94 10.89 -6.56
CA GLU A 90 -16.31 10.46 -6.86
C GLU A 90 -16.59 9.00 -6.43
N ILE A 91 -15.57 8.22 -6.08
CA ILE A 91 -15.74 6.83 -5.68
C ILE A 91 -16.39 6.74 -4.29
N SER A 92 -17.44 5.94 -4.20
CA SER A 92 -18.14 5.61 -2.97
C SER A 92 -17.88 4.15 -2.60
N ALA A 93 -17.23 3.93 -1.45
CA ALA A 93 -16.97 2.59 -0.92
C ALA A 93 -18.26 1.78 -0.75
N GLU A 94 -19.33 2.41 -0.24
CA GLU A 94 -20.61 1.74 -0.06
C GLU A 94 -21.28 1.38 -1.38
N THR A 95 -21.15 2.23 -2.41
CA THR A 95 -21.67 1.92 -3.74
C THR A 95 -20.93 0.74 -4.35
N LEU A 96 -19.59 0.75 -4.30
CA LEU A 96 -18.78 -0.39 -4.78
C LEU A 96 -19.10 -1.67 -4.01
N ARG A 97 -19.26 -1.59 -2.69
CA ARG A 97 -19.61 -2.74 -1.85
C ARG A 97 -20.90 -3.41 -2.33
N VAL A 98 -21.94 -2.61 -2.59
CA VAL A 98 -23.23 -3.13 -3.11
C VAL A 98 -23.09 -3.67 -4.53
N GLU A 99 -22.40 -2.96 -5.42
CA GLU A 99 -22.24 -3.37 -6.84
C GLU A 99 -21.45 -4.67 -7.00
N LEU A 100 -20.42 -4.86 -6.18
CA LEU A 100 -19.55 -6.03 -6.22
C LEU A 100 -20.08 -7.20 -5.40
N GLY A 101 -21.10 -6.98 -4.57
CA GLY A 101 -21.54 -7.96 -3.58
C GLY A 101 -20.46 -8.27 -2.54
N ALA A 102 -19.61 -7.29 -2.21
CA ALA A 102 -18.57 -7.42 -1.20
C ALA A 102 -19.15 -7.26 0.22
N ASP A 103 -18.50 -7.87 1.20
CA ASP A 103 -18.83 -7.68 2.62
C ASP A 103 -18.39 -6.28 3.07
N SER A 104 -17.22 -5.84 2.62
CA SER A 104 -16.73 -4.48 2.83
C SER A 104 -15.85 -4.00 1.67
N VAL A 105 -15.75 -2.67 1.54
CA VAL A 105 -14.82 -2.01 0.61
C VAL A 105 -14.13 -0.89 1.35
N TYR A 106 -12.81 -0.80 1.20
CA TYR A 106 -12.00 0.28 1.73
C TYR A 106 -11.23 0.99 0.63
N LEU A 107 -11.26 2.32 0.66
CA LEU A 107 -10.54 3.19 -0.27
C LEU A 107 -9.23 3.65 0.37
N ASN A 108 -8.11 3.08 -0.05
CA ASN A 108 -6.78 3.39 0.48
C ASN A 108 -6.06 4.40 -0.41
N GLY A 109 -6.35 5.69 -0.22
CA GLY A 109 -5.59 6.76 -0.86
C GLY A 109 -6.34 8.09 -1.03
N PRO A 110 -5.74 9.05 -1.74
CA PRO A 110 -4.48 8.93 -2.49
C PRO A 110 -3.25 8.72 -1.60
N ARG A 111 -2.27 8.00 -2.11
CA ARG A 111 -0.98 7.70 -1.48
C ARG A 111 0.17 7.98 -2.42
N TYR A 112 1.36 8.12 -1.87
CA TYR A 112 2.57 8.45 -2.61
C TYR A 112 3.72 7.63 -2.06
N TRP A 113 4.49 7.02 -2.96
CA TRP A 113 5.68 6.27 -2.61
C TRP A 113 6.81 7.18 -2.12
N VAL A 114 7.57 6.74 -1.13
CA VAL A 114 8.88 7.34 -0.81
C VAL A 114 10.04 6.48 -1.32
N VAL A 115 9.75 5.24 -1.73
CA VAL A 115 10.70 4.29 -2.32
C VAL A 115 11.05 4.68 -3.76
N ASN A 116 12.26 4.32 -4.20
CA ASN A 116 12.73 4.64 -5.55
C ASN A 116 12.47 3.51 -6.54
N LYS A 117 12.68 2.25 -6.14
CA LYS A 117 12.32 1.07 -6.95
C LYS A 117 11.65 0.00 -6.10
N ILE A 118 10.89 -0.86 -6.76
CA ILE A 118 10.16 -1.95 -6.12
C ILE A 118 10.32 -3.19 -6.98
N PHE A 119 10.93 -4.24 -6.46
CA PHE A 119 11.10 -5.50 -7.17
C PHE A 119 10.26 -6.59 -6.52
N SER A 120 9.63 -7.45 -7.32
CA SER A 120 9.01 -8.66 -6.81
C SER A 120 10.05 -9.79 -6.77
N GLY A 121 10.15 -10.46 -5.62
CA GLY A 121 11.00 -11.63 -5.41
C GLY A 121 10.38 -12.95 -5.89
N GLN A 122 9.17 -12.93 -6.44
CA GLN A 122 8.47 -14.12 -6.93
C GLN A 122 7.99 -13.95 -8.38
N ASN A 123 7.92 -15.07 -9.11
CA ASN A 123 7.27 -15.16 -10.42
C ASN A 123 5.75 -15.41 -10.30
N VAL A 124 5.15 -15.03 -9.17
CA VAL A 124 3.71 -15.11 -8.94
C VAL A 124 3.13 -13.75 -9.30
N GLN A 125 2.23 -13.73 -10.29
CA GLN A 125 1.58 -12.49 -10.72
C GLN A 125 0.07 -12.69 -10.81
N TYR A 126 -0.66 -11.73 -10.26
CA TYR A 126 -2.06 -11.55 -10.56
C TYR A 126 -2.15 -10.81 -11.91
N ASP A 127 -2.94 -11.33 -12.83
CA ASP A 127 -3.09 -10.81 -14.20
C ASP A 127 -4.39 -10.03 -14.42
N LYS A 128 -5.24 -9.98 -13.40
CA LYS A 128 -6.54 -9.32 -13.45
C LYS A 128 -6.44 -7.80 -13.40
N VAL A 129 -7.17 -7.16 -14.30
CA VAL A 129 -7.44 -5.72 -14.27
C VAL A 129 -8.93 -5.49 -14.03
N ALA A 130 -9.26 -4.62 -13.10
CA ALA A 130 -10.63 -4.20 -12.79
C ALA A 130 -10.78 -2.69 -12.95
N GLU A 131 -12.02 -2.20 -13.01
CA GLU A 131 -12.32 -0.78 -13.08
C GLU A 131 -13.26 -0.37 -11.94
N PHE A 132 -12.89 0.70 -11.22
CA PHE A 132 -13.67 1.28 -10.14
C PHE A 132 -13.87 2.77 -10.43
N GLY A 133 -15.10 3.22 -10.67
CA GLY A 133 -15.39 4.62 -10.99
C GLY A 133 -14.60 5.17 -12.19
N GLY A 134 -14.36 4.35 -13.22
CA GLY A 134 -13.56 4.73 -14.38
C GLY A 134 -12.04 4.79 -14.15
N ILE A 135 -11.55 4.26 -13.02
CA ILE A 135 -10.13 4.09 -12.69
C ILE A 135 -9.78 2.61 -12.85
N GLN A 136 -8.89 2.29 -13.79
CA GLN A 136 -8.41 0.93 -13.95
C GLN A 136 -7.32 0.61 -12.92
N MET A 137 -7.39 -0.55 -12.32
CA MET A 137 -6.47 -1.03 -11.29
C MET A 137 -6.11 -2.49 -11.54
N LYS A 138 -4.90 -2.89 -11.18
CA LYS A 138 -4.47 -4.29 -11.24
C LYS A 138 -4.72 -4.95 -9.89
N LEU A 139 -5.18 -6.19 -9.89
CA LEU A 139 -5.12 -7.01 -8.69
C LEU A 139 -3.66 -7.15 -8.27
N ALA A 140 -3.33 -6.71 -7.07
CA ALA A 140 -1.99 -6.74 -6.51
C ALA A 140 -1.83 -7.92 -5.55
N ALA A 141 -2.83 -8.18 -4.71
CA ALA A 141 -2.77 -9.26 -3.72
C ALA A 141 -4.16 -9.83 -3.40
N GLN A 142 -4.18 -11.08 -2.94
CA GLN A 142 -5.28 -11.68 -2.21
C GLN A 142 -4.77 -12.10 -0.83
N ILE A 143 -5.48 -11.69 0.22
CA ILE A 143 -5.05 -11.85 1.62
C ILE A 143 -6.18 -12.55 2.37
N ARG A 144 -5.85 -13.59 3.12
CA ARG A 144 -6.81 -14.34 3.93
C ARG A 144 -6.89 -13.76 5.34
N GLY A 145 -8.10 -13.67 5.89
CA GLY A 145 -8.37 -13.11 7.20
C GLY A 145 -8.75 -11.62 7.18
N GLU A 146 -9.08 -11.11 8.37
CA GLU A 146 -9.50 -9.72 8.57
C GLU A 146 -8.32 -8.75 8.38
N LEU A 147 -8.60 -7.61 7.73
CA LEU A 147 -7.64 -6.51 7.61
C LEU A 147 -7.95 -5.43 8.64
N ILE A 148 -7.42 -5.61 9.84
CA ILE A 148 -7.50 -4.61 10.90
C ILE A 148 -6.11 -3.99 11.04
N GLN A 149 -6.03 -2.66 10.99
CA GLN A 149 -4.77 -1.98 11.27
C GLN A 149 -5.00 -0.82 12.24
N ASN A 150 -4.33 -0.89 13.38
CA ASN A 150 -4.31 0.19 14.37
C ASN A 150 -3.06 1.04 14.20
N GLU A 151 -3.18 2.32 14.56
CA GLU A 151 -2.05 3.26 14.56
C GLU A 151 -0.95 2.73 15.50
N TYR A 152 0.27 2.60 14.99
CA TYR A 152 1.47 2.14 15.70
C TYR A 152 1.41 0.70 16.23
N GLU A 153 0.52 -0.14 15.71
CA GLU A 153 0.51 -1.59 15.99
C GLU A 153 1.15 -2.36 14.82
N GLU A 154 2.00 -3.32 15.16
CA GLU A 154 2.67 -4.19 14.19
C GLU A 154 1.70 -5.21 13.61
N GLU A 155 1.66 -5.28 12.27
CA GLU A 155 0.93 -6.32 11.53
C GLU A 155 1.90 -7.16 10.72
N GLU A 156 1.71 -8.48 10.78
CA GLU A 156 2.50 -9.42 9.98
C GLU A 156 1.85 -9.66 8.63
N VAL A 157 2.66 -9.59 7.58
CA VAL A 157 2.19 -9.80 6.22
C VAL A 157 3.13 -10.71 5.44
N ILE A 158 2.53 -11.58 4.62
CA ILE A 158 3.31 -12.42 3.71
C ILE A 158 3.75 -11.57 2.50
N ARG A 159 5.06 -11.53 2.22
CA ARG A 159 5.63 -10.61 1.21
C ARG A 159 6.94 -11.13 0.62
N TRP A 160 7.08 -10.98 -0.69
CA TRP A 160 8.34 -11.17 -1.43
C TRP A 160 8.63 -9.94 -2.27
N THR A 161 9.10 -8.88 -1.62
CA THR A 161 9.34 -7.58 -2.23
C THR A 161 10.66 -7.01 -1.75
N THR A 162 11.43 -6.44 -2.68
CA THR A 162 12.56 -5.57 -2.34
C THR A 162 12.17 -4.13 -2.62
N TYR A 163 12.26 -3.28 -1.59
CA TYR A 163 12.15 -1.83 -1.74
C TYR A 163 13.55 -1.22 -1.78
N GLU A 164 13.84 -0.50 -2.85
CA GLU A 164 15.13 0.19 -3.03
C GLU A 164 14.94 1.69 -2.75
N TYR A 165 15.83 2.24 -1.93
CA TYR A 165 15.95 3.65 -1.60
C TYR A 165 17.33 4.12 -2.07
N HIS A 166 17.40 5.16 -2.90
CA HIS A 166 18.66 5.58 -3.49
C HIS A 166 19.47 6.52 -2.57
N GLU A 167 20.79 6.50 -2.73
CA GLU A 167 21.74 7.46 -2.16
C GLU A 167 21.28 8.91 -2.38
N GLY A 168 21.51 9.76 -1.38
CA GLY A 168 21.18 11.18 -1.41
C GLY A 168 19.71 11.50 -1.18
N ASN A 169 18.81 10.51 -1.17
CA ASN A 169 17.43 10.69 -0.79
C ASN A 169 17.24 10.65 0.72
N ARG A 170 16.27 11.43 1.20
CA ARG A 170 15.84 11.37 2.59
C ARG A 170 14.88 10.21 2.81
N VAL A 171 15.18 9.40 3.81
CA VAL A 171 14.30 8.37 4.35
C VAL A 171 13.67 8.86 5.66
N TYR A 172 12.53 8.26 6.01
CA TYR A 172 11.71 8.64 7.15
C TYR A 172 11.48 7.38 7.98
N LYS A 173 11.81 7.43 9.26
CA LYS A 173 11.81 6.26 10.13
C LYS A 173 10.99 6.50 11.38
N LEU A 174 10.26 5.49 11.81
CA LEU A 174 9.79 5.35 13.18
C LEU A 174 10.77 4.46 13.94
N VAL A 175 11.04 4.79 15.19
CA VAL A 175 11.82 3.95 16.08
C VAL A 175 11.03 3.78 17.37
N ASN A 176 10.73 2.53 17.72
CA ASN A 176 9.94 2.22 18.91
C ASN A 176 10.79 2.32 20.20
N GLU A 177 10.14 2.09 21.34
CA GLU A 177 10.78 2.16 22.66
C GLU A 177 11.90 1.14 22.88
N PHE A 178 11.95 0.09 22.05
CA PHE A 178 12.99 -0.95 22.07
C PHE A 178 14.14 -0.68 21.10
N GLY A 179 14.06 0.41 20.32
CA GLY A 179 15.05 0.74 19.30
C GLY A 179 14.86 0.01 17.97
N GLU A 180 13.72 -0.66 17.75
CA GLU A 180 13.40 -1.27 16.47
C GLU A 180 12.99 -0.19 15.47
N GLU A 181 13.57 -0.25 14.26
CA GLU A 181 13.37 0.76 13.22
C GLU A 181 12.35 0.29 12.17
N TYR A 182 11.51 1.22 11.72
CA TYR A 182 10.56 1.03 10.64
C TYR A 182 10.74 2.14 9.63
N ILE A 183 11.05 1.79 8.38
CA ILE A 183 11.25 2.74 7.29
C ILE A 183 9.95 2.96 6.52
N MET A 184 9.64 4.21 6.21
CA MET A 184 8.43 4.58 5.49
C MET A 184 8.44 4.00 4.07
N GLN A 185 7.29 3.50 3.64
CA GLN A 185 7.05 2.99 2.28
C GLN A 185 6.25 4.00 1.48
N SER A 186 5.17 4.52 2.08
CA SER A 186 4.30 5.50 1.45
C SER A 186 3.79 6.52 2.46
N TYR A 187 3.55 7.74 1.98
CA TYR A 187 2.79 8.74 2.71
C TYR A 187 1.38 8.88 2.13
N SER A 188 0.42 9.25 2.97
CA SER A 188 -1.01 9.32 2.61
C SER A 188 -1.50 10.77 2.57
N GLN A 189 -2.49 11.03 1.71
CA GLN A 189 -3.26 12.28 1.70
C GLN A 189 -4.68 12.11 2.25
N MET A 190 -5.01 10.94 2.81
CA MET A 190 -6.37 10.62 3.28
C MET A 190 -6.82 11.52 4.44
N TRP A 191 -5.93 11.76 5.40
CA TRP A 191 -6.23 12.54 6.61
C TRP A 191 -5.54 13.91 6.62
N VAL A 192 -4.54 14.07 5.78
CA VAL A 192 -3.81 15.33 5.58
C VAL A 192 -3.85 15.65 4.08
N PRO A 193 -4.90 16.35 3.61
CA PRO A 193 -4.96 16.81 2.23
C PRO A 193 -3.73 17.64 1.89
N ASP A 194 -3.27 17.53 0.64
CA ASP A 194 -2.13 18.28 0.09
C ASP A 194 -0.77 18.03 0.77
N GLN A 195 -0.63 17.01 1.63
CA GLN A 195 0.68 16.60 2.16
C GLN A 195 1.65 16.30 1.02
N THR A 196 2.85 16.85 1.11
CA THR A 196 3.95 16.66 0.14
C THR A 196 5.10 15.86 0.75
N ILE A 197 6.03 15.38 -0.08
CA ILE A 197 7.21 14.67 0.40
C ILE A 197 8.16 15.58 1.20
N GLU A 198 8.18 16.89 0.91
CA GLU A 198 8.95 17.89 1.66
C GLU A 198 8.42 18.05 3.09
N ASP A 199 7.09 18.01 3.28
CA ASP A 199 6.47 18.13 4.61
C ASP A 199 6.95 17.02 5.57
N LEU A 200 7.32 15.86 5.02
CA LEU A 200 7.74 14.70 5.78
C LEU A 200 9.03 14.94 6.59
N GLU A 201 9.87 15.90 6.18
CA GLU A 201 11.09 16.27 6.93
C GLU A 201 10.76 16.73 8.36
N SER A 202 9.60 17.38 8.54
CA SER A 202 9.13 17.88 9.83
C SER A 202 8.00 17.04 10.45
N LEU A 203 7.68 15.89 9.85
CA LEU A 203 6.51 15.08 10.24
C LEU A 203 6.52 14.70 11.72
N GLY A 204 7.70 14.41 12.28
CA GLY A 204 7.84 14.03 13.70
C GLY A 204 7.25 15.02 14.70
N SER A 205 7.20 16.33 14.39
CA SER A 205 6.58 17.32 15.28
C SER A 205 5.05 17.34 15.23
N ARG A 206 4.46 16.59 14.28
CA ARG A 206 3.01 16.55 14.00
C ARG A 206 2.37 15.21 14.40
N LEU A 207 3.18 14.15 14.50
CA LEU A 207 2.72 12.81 14.87
C LEU A 207 2.34 12.72 16.35
N SER A 208 1.31 11.95 16.63
CA SER A 208 0.91 11.58 17.99
C SER A 208 1.60 10.28 18.42
N LEU A 209 2.92 10.33 18.61
CA LEU A 209 3.73 9.14 18.84
C LEU A 209 3.41 8.46 20.19
N PRO A 210 3.40 7.11 20.25
CA PRO A 210 3.34 6.39 21.51
C PRO A 210 4.52 6.74 22.44
N GLN A 211 4.37 6.46 23.74
CA GLN A 211 5.42 6.75 24.71
C GLN A 211 6.71 5.98 24.37
N GLY A 212 7.83 6.71 24.29
CA GLY A 212 9.15 6.12 23.97
C GLY A 212 9.44 5.99 22.48
N TRP A 213 8.45 6.21 21.62
CA TRP A 213 8.65 6.25 20.18
C TRP A 213 9.24 7.59 19.75
N ARG A 214 9.97 7.55 18.63
CA ARG A 214 10.54 8.74 17.99
C ARG A 214 10.43 8.61 16.48
N PHE A 215 10.34 9.75 15.83
CA PHE A 215 10.42 9.87 14.38
C PHE A 215 11.78 10.44 14.01
N GLU A 216 12.41 9.85 13.00
CA GLU A 216 13.71 10.25 12.49
C GLU A 216 13.69 10.45 10.98
N THR A 217 14.61 11.29 10.51
CA THR A 217 14.90 11.39 9.09
C THR A 217 16.41 11.29 8.88
N GLU A 218 16.79 10.74 7.74
CA GLU A 218 18.18 10.51 7.39
C GLU A 218 18.35 10.69 5.88
N VAL A 219 19.40 11.40 5.45
CA VAL A 219 19.80 11.41 4.05
C VAL A 219 20.77 10.25 3.85
N LEU A 220 20.41 9.31 2.98
CA LEU A 220 21.20 8.11 2.76
C LEU A 220 22.56 8.45 2.13
N GLY A 221 23.62 7.84 2.66
CA GLY A 221 24.97 7.92 2.12
C GLY A 221 25.29 6.86 1.06
N GLU A 222 24.42 5.87 0.89
CA GLU A 222 24.49 4.82 -0.13
C GLU A 222 23.07 4.30 -0.42
N ASP A 223 22.90 3.56 -1.52
CA ASP A 223 21.63 2.88 -1.81
C ASP A 223 21.30 1.87 -0.69
N PHE A 224 20.03 1.81 -0.28
CA PHE A 224 19.53 0.89 0.74
C PHE A 224 18.42 0.00 0.16
N GLU A 225 18.57 -1.31 0.34
CA GLU A 225 17.57 -2.30 -0.06
C GLU A 225 16.91 -2.92 1.16
N LEU A 226 15.59 -2.75 1.29
CA LEU A 226 14.78 -3.50 2.24
C LEU A 226 14.23 -4.74 1.55
N ILE A 227 14.96 -5.84 1.69
CA ILE A 227 14.61 -7.15 1.11
C ILE A 227 13.64 -7.88 2.04
N THR A 228 12.56 -8.43 1.49
CA THR A 228 11.63 -9.28 2.23
C THR A 228 11.39 -10.57 1.47
N GLU A 229 11.59 -11.71 2.14
CA GLU A 229 11.38 -13.05 1.57
C GLU A 229 10.53 -13.91 2.49
N GLY A 230 9.21 -13.71 2.44
CA GLY A 230 8.22 -14.51 3.16
C GLY A 230 7.42 -13.67 4.14
N ARG A 231 8.04 -12.92 5.05
CA ARG A 231 7.33 -12.17 6.08
C ARG A 231 7.89 -10.76 6.26
N ALA A 232 7.01 -9.77 6.22
CA ALA A 232 7.27 -8.40 6.65
C ALA A 232 6.43 -8.06 7.88
N VAL A 233 6.91 -7.11 8.67
CA VAL A 233 6.13 -6.44 9.71
C VAL A 233 5.88 -5.00 9.26
N VAL A 234 4.62 -4.61 9.21
CA VAL A 234 4.17 -3.29 8.74
C VAL A 234 3.33 -2.60 9.80
N LEU A 235 3.33 -1.27 9.78
CA LEU A 235 2.46 -0.46 10.63
C LEU A 235 2.08 0.84 9.94
N ILE A 236 1.14 1.56 10.53
CA ILE A 236 0.75 2.91 10.11
C ILE A 236 0.90 3.92 11.25
N ASP A 237 1.11 5.19 10.90
CA ASP A 237 1.02 6.31 11.86
C ASP A 237 -0.39 6.94 11.89
N ASP A 238 -0.59 7.98 12.71
CA ASP A 238 -1.89 8.66 12.89
C ASP A 238 -2.32 9.52 11.68
N PHE A 239 -1.46 9.66 10.66
CA PHE A 239 -1.76 10.22 9.34
C PHE A 239 -1.90 9.14 8.26
N ASN A 240 -1.90 7.87 8.66
CA ASN A 240 -2.03 6.71 7.80
C ASN A 240 -0.86 6.56 6.82
N ASN A 241 0.33 7.07 7.12
CA ASN A 241 1.55 6.74 6.37
C ASN A 241 1.99 5.32 6.73
N THR A 242 2.52 4.57 5.78
CA THR A 242 2.90 3.15 5.97
C THR A 242 4.39 3.03 6.22
N TYR A 243 4.77 2.19 7.18
CA TYR A 243 6.15 1.81 7.44
C TYR A 243 6.31 0.30 7.43
N GLN A 244 7.52 -0.17 7.13
CA GLN A 244 7.90 -1.56 7.29
C GLN A 244 9.13 -1.65 8.20
N LYS A 245 9.11 -2.63 9.10
CA LYS A 245 10.22 -2.94 10.00
C LYS A 245 11.47 -3.28 9.20
N ILE A 246 12.59 -2.67 9.58
CA ILE A 246 13.91 -3.03 9.08
C ILE A 246 14.33 -4.30 9.82
N VAL A 247 14.51 -5.39 9.07
CA VAL A 247 15.03 -6.66 9.59
C VAL A 247 16.46 -6.82 9.08
N ASN A 248 17.41 -6.82 10.01
CA ASN A 248 18.83 -7.07 9.72
C ASN A 248 19.09 -8.56 9.52
#